data_AF-A0A9X9A4F1-F1
#
_entry.id   AF-A0A9X9A4F1-F1
#
_cell.length_a   1.000
_cell.length_b   1.000
_cell.length_c   1.000
_cell.angle_alpha   90.00
_cell.angle_beta   90.00
_cell.angle_gamma   90.00
#
_symmetry.space_group_name_H-M   'P 1'
#
loop_
_entity.id
_entity.type
_entity.pdbx_description
1 polymer ?
#
loop_
_entity_poly.entity_id
_entity_poly.type
_entity_poly.pdbx_seq_one_letter_code
_entity_poly.pdbx_strand_id
1 'polypeptide(L)' 'MRTMQKLLQKRAMQSPNLEALVGGEKRYSFQQYNERVNQFAHYLLHNGVQRGDRIGILCKN' A
#
# COMPACT_ATOMS: atom_id res chain seq x y z
N MET A 1 7.16 -16.97 4.84
CA MET A 1 7.56 -15.55 4.73
C MET A 1 6.32 -14.67 4.63
N ARG A 2 6.16 -13.65 5.50
CA ARG A 2 5.06 -12.67 5.41
C ARG A 2 5.56 -11.45 4.62
N THR A 3 4.78 -10.98 3.65
CA THR A 3 5.06 -9.74 2.92
C THR A 3 4.44 -8.55 3.65
N MET A 4 4.95 -7.34 3.41
CA MET A 4 4.35 -6.11 3.94
C MET A 4 2.88 -5.97 3.55
N GLN A 5 2.53 -6.31 2.31
CA GLN A 5 1.14 -6.35 1.83
C GLN A 5 0.24 -7.21 2.73
N LYS A 6 0.67 -8.42 3.11
CA LYS A 6 -0.15 -9.31 3.96
C LYS A 6 -0.40 -8.72 5.36
N LEU A 7 0.59 -8.00 5.91
CA LEU A 7 0.43 -7.32 7.20
C LEU A 7 -0.57 -6.16 7.08
N LEU A 8 -0.49 -5.39 6.00
CA LEU A 8 -1.41 -4.28 5.74
C LEU A 8 -2.84 -4.77 5.52
N GLN A 9 -3.05 -5.80 4.70
CA GLN A 9 -4.37 -6.41 4.48
C GLN A 9 -4.98 -6.91 5.79
N LYS A 10 -4.19 -7.60 6.62
CA LYS A 10 -4.66 -8.05 7.93
C LYS A 10 -5.10 -6.88 8.81
N ARG A 11 -4.34 -5.78 8.86
CA ARG A 11 -4.73 -4.59 9.61
C ARG A 11 -5.99 -3.92 9.04
N ALA A 12 -6.11 -3.82 7.72
CA ALA A 12 -7.30 -3.30 7.06
C ALA A 12 -8.56 -4.12 7.38
N MET A 13 -8.44 -5.45 7.53
CA MET A 13 -9.57 -6.29 7.95
C MET A 13 -9.91 -6.15 9.44
N GLN A 14 -8.88 -6.07 10.30
CA GLN A 14 -9.08 -6.07 11.76
C GLN A 14 -9.47 -4.70 12.31
N SER A 15 -9.04 -3.61 11.67
CA SER A 15 -9.23 -2.24 12.16
C SER A 15 -9.34 -1.27 10.98
N PRO A 16 -10.35 -1.42 10.09
CA PRO A 16 -10.43 -0.69 8.82
C PRO A 16 -10.45 0.83 8.98
N ASN A 17 -11.13 1.32 10.03
CA ASN A 17 -11.34 2.74 10.28
C ASN A 17 -10.25 3.38 11.16
N LEU A 18 -9.31 2.58 11.70
CA LEU A 18 -8.22 3.12 12.51
C LEU A 18 -7.21 3.83 11.60
N GLU A 19 -6.68 4.96 12.06
CA GLU A 19 -5.67 5.74 11.35
C GLU A 19 -4.39 4.91 11.14
N ALA A 20 -3.93 4.85 9.90
CA ALA A 20 -2.78 4.07 9.48
C ALA A 20 -1.58 4.93 9.05
N LEU A 21 -1.85 6.06 8.41
CA LEU A 21 -0.81 6.94 7.88
C LEU A 21 -1.27 8.40 7.95
N VAL A 22 -0.38 9.27 8.40
CA VAL A 22 -0.55 10.73 8.39
C VAL A 22 0.58 11.34 7.58
N GLY A 23 0.23 12.16 6.58
CA GLY A 23 1.18 12.85 5.71
C GLY A 23 0.71 14.28 5.47
N GLY A 24 1.37 15.24 6.13
CA GLY A 24 0.90 16.62 6.19
C GLY A 24 -0.52 16.69 6.76
N GLU A 25 -1.43 17.30 6.02
CA GLU A 25 -2.84 17.41 6.40
C GLU A 25 -3.67 16.15 6.07
N LYS A 26 -3.11 15.21 5.29
CA LYS A 26 -3.83 14.02 4.86
C LYS A 26 -3.70 12.91 5.90
N ARG A 27 -4.84 12.29 6.20
CA ARG A 27 -4.96 11.14 7.09
C ARG A 27 -5.62 10.01 6.32
N TYR A 28 -5.11 8.79 6.49
CA TYR A 28 -5.66 7.59 5.86
C TYR A 28 -5.97 6.55 6.92
N SER A 29 -7.14 5.94 6.82
CA SER A 29 -7.46 4.72 7.56
C SER A 29 -6.71 3.51 6.99
N PHE A 30 -6.62 2.41 7.74
CA PHE A 30 -6.01 1.17 7.22
C PHE A 30 -6.72 0.65 5.97
N GLN A 31 -8.05 0.81 5.87
CA GLN A 31 -8.79 0.46 4.66
C GLN A 31 -8.36 1.32 3.47
N GLN A 32 -8.40 2.65 3.62
CA GLN A 32 -8.04 3.58 2.54
C GLN A 32 -6.59 3.40 2.09
N TYR A 33 -5.68 3.17 3.04
CA TYR A 33 -4.28 2.96 2.73
C TYR A 33 -4.07 1.64 1.98
N ASN A 34 -4.72 0.55 2.39
CA ASN A 34 -4.67 -0.74 1.71
C ASN A 34 -5.25 -0.67 0.28
N GLU A 35 -6.38 0.00 0.08
CA GLU A 35 -6.98 0.20 -1.25
C GLU A 35 -6.01 0.95 -2.18
N ARG A 36 -5.38 2.02 -1.69
CA ARG A 36 -4.41 2.79 -2.47
C ARG A 36 -3.15 1.99 -2.83
N VAL A 37 -2.65 1.18 -1.89
CA VAL A 37 -1.53 0.26 -2.15
C VAL A 37 -1.90 -0.79 -3.20
N ASN A 38 -3.11 -1.37 -3.12
CA ASN A 38 -3.57 -2.36 -4.10
C ASN A 38 -3.76 -1.73 -5.48
N GLN A 39 -4.28 -0.50 -5.56
CA GLN A 39 -4.38 0.22 -6.83
C GLN A 39 -3.01 0.40 -7.48
N PHE A 40 -2.00 0.82 -6.71
CA PHE A 40 -0.64 0.96 -7.22
C PHE A 40 -0.04 -0.39 -7.64
N ALA A 41 -0.26 -1.45 -6.86
CA ALA A 41 0.19 -2.79 -7.21
C ALA A 41 -0.43 -3.29 -8.53
N HIS A 42 -1.74 -3.09 -8.73
CA HIS A 42 -2.41 -3.42 -9.98
C HIS A 42 -1.89 -2.63 -11.18
N TYR A 43 -1.60 -1.33 -10.97
CA TYR A 43 -0.96 -0.52 -12.00
C TYR A 43 0.41 -1.10 -12.40
N LEU A 44 1.26 -1.46 -11.43
CA LEU A 44 2.57 -2.05 -11.72
C LEU A 44 2.44 -3.39 -12.45
N LEU A 45 1.53 -4.26 -12.01
CA LEU A 45 1.25 -5.54 -12.69
C LEU A 45 0.77 -5.32 -14.13
N HIS A 46 -0.10 -4.34 -14.37
CA HIS A 46 -0.57 -3.97 -15.70
C HIS A 46 0.57 -3.47 -16.60
N ASN A 47 1.57 -2.80 -16.03
CA ASN A 47 2.78 -2.37 -16.74
C ASN A 47 3.83 -3.50 -16.92
N GLY A 48 3.47 -4.75 -16.62
CA GLY A 48 4.33 -5.91 -16.86
C GLY A 48 5.36 -6.19 -15.77
N VAL A 49 5.31 -5.49 -14.63
CA VAL A 49 6.19 -5.76 -13.49
C VAL A 49 5.93 -7.16 -12.94
N GLN A 50 7.02 -7.90 -12.71
CA GLN A 50 7.01 -9.24 -12.17
C GLN A 50 7.72 -9.34 -10.82
N ARG A 51 7.51 -10.47 -10.15
CA ARG A 51 8.19 -10.78 -8.91
C ARG A 51 9.69 -10.92 -9.16
N GLY A 52 10.48 -10.09 -8.47
CA GLY A 52 11.94 -10.07 -8.60
C GLY A 52 12.46 -8.85 -9.36
N ASP A 53 11.57 -8.12 -10.05
CA ASP A 53 11.92 -6.89 -10.73
C ASP A 53 12.32 -5.79 -9.73
N ARG A 54 13.19 -4.88 -10.19
CA ARG A 54 13.68 -3.74 -9.42
C ARG A 54 13.05 -2.47 -9.97
N ILE A 55 12.41 -1.70 -9.10
CA ILE A 55 11.72 -0.46 -9.45
C ILE A 55 12.37 0.69 -8.69
N GLY A 56 12.81 1.72 -9.41
CA GLY A 56 13.29 2.96 -8.82
C GLY A 56 12.13 3.85 -8.41
N ILE A 57 12.17 4.42 -7.20
CA ILE A 57 11.22 5.42 -6.73
C ILE A 57 11.98 6.71 -6.49
N LEU A 58 11.64 7.76 -7.24
CA LEU A 58 12.16 9.11 -7.04
C LEU A 58 10.99 10.04 -6.71
N CYS A 59 10.83 10.36 -5.42
CA CYS A 59 9.79 11.27 -4.95
C CYS A 59 10.27 12.03 -3.71
N LYS A 60 9.55 13.11 -3.39
CA LYS A 60 9.69 13.80 -2.09
C LYS A 60 9.00 12.97 -1.01
N ASN A 61 9.40 13.19 0.25
CA ASN A 61 8.67 12.72 1.42
C ASN A 61 7.46 13.61 1.71
#